data_AF-A0A9X3NFR5-F1
#
_entry.id   AF-A0A9X3NFR5-F1
#
_cell.length_a   1.000
_cell.length_b   1.000
_cell.length_c   1.000
_cell.angle_alpha   90.00
_cell.angle_beta   90.00
_cell.angle_gamma   90.00
#
_symmetry.space_group_name_H-M   'P 1'
#
loop_
_entity.id
_entity.type
_entity.pdbx_description
1 polymer ?
#
loop_
_entity_poly.entity_id
_entity_poly.type
_entity_poly.pdbx_seq_one_letter_code
_entity_poly.pdbx_strand_id
1 'polypeptide(L)'
;TSTSATRRPTRSARCSAWAAAPPHTVVTRAADAALGRGSSADWYFAALGLVAQLALAIGHVLGTEAPIDALAGTAAHADALVAVGSLGVVAFLGARLSGVALLDVLALTAVAHFTGLVFEGLPLTIALAAEAGLLALVSQRASLAFAALAAIHTLAVLAPPLALVDGLDEPLKAALGLVAVTAALAATRIGRRIVPFALLYLASVEVVTAGGAEHTGQTLLSVLWALTGVGALVVGLVADRKEIRLAALSLLALTAAKVFLYDLSELDSLARVASFIGFGILLLLGAFAWQRVRPRALPSEA
;
A
#
# COMPACT_ATOMS: atom_id res chain seq x y z
N THR A 1 33.30 43.92 -52.23
CA THR A 1 31.85 43.69 -52.00
C THR A 1 31.60 42.21 -51.80
N SER A 2 31.40 41.83 -50.52
CA SER A 2 30.65 40.69 -49.98
C SER A 2 30.65 39.32 -50.71
N THR A 3 31.47 38.41 -50.19
CA THR A 3 31.43 36.95 -50.37
C THR A 3 30.35 36.32 -49.47
N SER A 4 29.37 35.61 -50.04
CA SER A 4 28.36 34.86 -49.27
C SER A 4 28.81 33.41 -49.06
N ALA A 5 29.35 33.11 -47.88
CA ALA A 5 29.73 31.76 -47.47
C ALA A 5 28.53 31.01 -46.86
N THR A 6 28.22 29.85 -47.43
CA THR A 6 27.26 28.87 -46.95
C THR A 6 27.73 28.24 -45.63
N ARG A 7 27.08 28.59 -44.50
CA ARG A 7 27.29 27.89 -43.23
C ARG A 7 26.62 26.52 -43.26
N ARG A 8 27.43 25.45 -43.22
CA ARG A 8 26.98 24.10 -42.84
C ARG A 8 26.64 24.08 -41.35
N PRO A 9 25.57 23.40 -40.91
CA PRO A 9 25.31 23.20 -39.49
C PRO A 9 26.32 22.19 -38.93
N THR A 10 27.04 22.60 -37.89
CA THR A 10 28.01 21.78 -37.15
C THR A 10 27.29 20.63 -36.45
N ARG A 11 27.76 19.40 -36.70
CA ARG A 11 27.46 18.19 -35.91
C ARG A 11 27.96 18.38 -34.47
N SER A 12 27.13 18.89 -33.57
CA SER A 12 27.43 18.80 -32.12
C SER A 12 26.19 18.61 -31.23
N ALA A 13 24.99 18.49 -31.79
CA ALA A 13 23.74 18.39 -31.01
C ALA A 13 23.25 16.93 -30.78
N ARG A 14 24.14 15.95 -30.52
CA ARG A 14 23.71 14.55 -30.26
C ARG A 14 24.28 13.87 -29.01
N CYS A 15 25.01 14.56 -28.13
CA CYS A 15 25.60 13.93 -26.92
C CYS A 15 25.22 14.58 -25.58
N SER A 16 24.06 15.22 -25.44
CA SER A 16 23.67 15.84 -24.17
C SER A 16 22.54 15.14 -23.41
N ALA A 17 21.88 14.13 -23.97
CA ALA A 17 20.78 13.43 -23.28
C ALA A 17 21.26 12.43 -22.21
N TRP A 18 22.54 12.03 -22.24
CA TRP A 18 23.12 11.02 -21.35
C TRP A 18 24.17 11.58 -20.38
N ALA A 19 24.36 12.90 -20.33
CA ALA A 19 25.45 13.54 -19.59
C ALA A 19 25.05 14.13 -18.22
N ALA A 20 23.79 14.01 -17.82
CA ALA A 20 23.35 14.50 -16.51
C ALA A 20 23.45 13.37 -15.47
N ALA A 21 24.53 13.39 -14.66
CA ALA A 21 24.59 12.60 -13.44
C ALA A 21 23.33 12.87 -12.58
N PRO A 22 22.76 11.86 -11.91
CA PRO A 22 21.56 12.03 -11.11
C PRO A 22 21.76 13.07 -9.99
N PRO A 23 20.71 13.81 -9.61
CA PRO A 23 20.82 14.86 -8.59
C PRO A 23 21.33 14.30 -7.26
N HIS A 24 22.42 14.90 -6.76
CA HIS A 24 23.20 14.43 -5.62
C HIS A 24 22.45 14.54 -4.27
N THR A 25 22.51 13.48 -3.46
CA THR A 25 22.09 13.48 -2.05
C THR A 25 23.15 14.19 -1.17
N VAL A 26 22.86 14.40 0.12
CA VAL A 26 23.80 15.07 1.05
C VAL A 26 25.10 14.29 1.23
N VAL A 27 25.04 12.96 1.13
CA VAL A 27 26.19 12.06 1.31
C VAL A 27 27.15 12.14 0.12
N THR A 28 26.64 12.19 -1.11
CA THR A 28 27.51 12.31 -2.29
C THR A 28 28.23 13.66 -2.34
N ARG A 29 27.65 14.72 -1.77
CA ARG A 29 28.35 16.01 -1.60
C ARG A 29 29.53 15.95 -0.62
N ALA A 30 29.43 15.17 0.44
CA ALA A 30 30.54 15.00 1.40
C ALA A 30 31.68 14.15 0.79
N ALA A 31 31.33 13.10 0.04
CA ALA A 31 32.30 12.30 -0.70
C ALA A 31 33.01 13.11 -1.80
N ASP A 32 32.26 13.90 -2.58
CA ASP A 32 32.82 14.79 -3.60
C ASP A 32 33.75 15.85 -3.00
N ALA A 33 33.46 16.32 -1.78
CA ALA A 33 34.29 17.28 -1.05
C ALA A 33 35.59 16.66 -0.50
N ALA A 34 35.58 15.37 -0.17
CA ALA A 34 36.75 14.67 0.37
C ALA A 34 37.66 14.06 -0.72
N LEU A 35 37.09 13.57 -1.82
CA LEU A 35 37.80 12.77 -2.83
C LEU A 35 37.95 13.46 -4.19
N GLY A 36 37.32 14.62 -4.38
CA GLY A 36 37.29 15.32 -5.68
C GLY A 36 36.28 14.70 -6.65
N ARG A 37 35.81 15.49 -7.61
CA ARG A 37 34.79 15.06 -8.58
C ARG A 37 35.36 14.10 -9.60
N GLY A 38 34.94 12.83 -9.55
CA GLY A 38 35.17 11.86 -10.61
C GLY A 38 34.38 12.20 -11.88
N SER A 39 34.90 11.78 -13.03
CA SER A 39 34.19 11.86 -14.30
C SER A 39 32.96 10.94 -14.29
N SER A 40 31.98 11.16 -15.17
CA SER A 40 30.82 10.28 -15.30
C SER A 40 31.22 8.82 -15.61
N ALA A 41 32.36 8.61 -16.27
CA ALA A 41 32.91 7.27 -16.52
C ALA A 41 33.35 6.56 -15.23
N ASP A 42 33.98 7.27 -14.29
CA ASP A 42 34.42 6.72 -13.00
C ASP A 42 33.24 6.22 -12.16
N TRP A 43 32.10 6.92 -12.28
CA TRP A 43 30.84 6.52 -11.66
C TRP A 43 30.31 5.20 -12.21
N TYR A 44 30.33 5.02 -13.54
CA TYR A 44 29.91 3.77 -14.17
C TYR A 44 30.83 2.60 -13.80
N PHE A 45 32.14 2.83 -13.72
CA PHE A 45 33.09 1.80 -13.29
C PHE A 45 32.91 1.42 -11.81
N ALA A 46 32.66 2.39 -10.94
CA ALA A 46 32.35 2.13 -9.54
C ALA A 46 31.03 1.34 -9.38
N ALA A 47 30.00 1.71 -10.14
CA ALA A 47 28.72 0.99 -10.15
C ALA A 47 28.87 -0.45 -10.67
N LEU A 48 29.60 -0.65 -11.78
CA LEU A 48 29.88 -1.98 -12.33
C LEU A 48 30.70 -2.83 -11.36
N GLY A 49 31.71 -2.25 -10.71
CA GLY A 49 32.51 -2.93 -9.70
C GLY A 49 31.67 -3.38 -8.50
N LEU A 50 30.81 -2.49 -7.99
CA LEU A 50 29.93 -2.79 -6.88
C LEU A 50 28.91 -3.89 -7.24
N VAL A 51 28.31 -3.83 -8.44
CA VAL A 51 27.41 -4.89 -8.93
C VAL A 51 28.14 -6.22 -9.10
N ALA A 52 29.37 -6.21 -9.63
CA ALA A 52 30.17 -7.43 -9.80
C ALA A 52 30.57 -8.06 -8.46
N GLN A 53 30.98 -7.24 -7.48
CA GLN A 53 31.29 -7.70 -6.13
C GLN A 53 30.05 -8.21 -5.41
N LEU A 54 28.90 -7.56 -5.59
CA LEU A 54 27.63 -8.05 -5.06
C LEU A 54 27.27 -9.40 -5.68
N ALA A 55 27.40 -9.56 -7.00
CA ALA A 55 27.13 -10.81 -7.69
C ALA A 55 28.08 -11.95 -7.24
N LEU A 56 29.37 -11.65 -7.03
CA LEU A 56 30.33 -12.61 -6.49
C LEU A 56 30.03 -12.99 -5.04
N ALA A 57 29.65 -12.03 -4.21
CA ALA A 57 29.24 -12.28 -2.83
C ALA A 57 27.97 -13.14 -2.77
N ILE A 58 26.97 -12.84 -3.61
CA ILE A 58 25.75 -13.65 -3.76
C ILE A 58 26.11 -15.07 -4.20
N GLY A 59 26.93 -15.20 -5.23
CA GLY A 59 27.36 -16.50 -5.74
C GLY A 59 28.15 -17.32 -4.72
N HIS A 60 29.00 -16.66 -3.91
CA HIS A 60 29.73 -17.32 -2.84
C HIS A 60 28.76 -17.80 -1.75
N VAL A 61 27.97 -16.90 -1.17
CA VAL A 61 27.01 -17.24 -0.11
C VAL A 61 26.07 -18.35 -0.56
N LEU A 62 25.46 -18.26 -1.74
CA LEU A 62 24.55 -19.30 -2.24
C LEU A 62 25.26 -20.61 -2.65
N GLY A 63 26.56 -20.55 -2.92
CA GLY A 63 27.36 -21.71 -3.32
C GLY A 63 28.03 -22.45 -2.17
N THR A 64 28.29 -21.76 -1.05
CA THR A 64 29.10 -22.32 0.06
C THR A 64 28.41 -22.25 1.41
N GLU A 65 27.74 -21.14 1.74
CA GLU A 65 27.20 -20.90 3.08
C GLU A 65 25.69 -21.21 3.18
N ALA A 66 24.95 -21.01 2.10
CA ALA A 66 23.50 -21.08 2.02
C ALA A 66 23.04 -21.70 0.69
N PRO A 67 23.33 -23.00 0.43
CA PRO A 67 22.82 -23.67 -0.76
C PRO A 67 21.29 -23.59 -0.81
N ILE A 68 20.72 -23.49 -2.01
CA ILE A 68 19.27 -23.25 -2.22
C ILE A 68 18.41 -24.30 -1.47
N ASP A 69 18.91 -25.52 -1.35
CA ASP A 69 18.27 -26.62 -0.65
C ASP A 69 18.22 -26.41 0.87
N ALA A 70 19.20 -25.69 1.44
CA ALA A 70 19.26 -25.32 2.86
C ALA A 70 18.43 -24.08 3.19
N LEU A 71 17.97 -23.34 2.17
CA LEU A 71 17.02 -22.22 2.28
C LEU A 71 15.56 -22.69 2.10
N ALA A 72 15.34 -23.92 1.61
CA ALA A 72 14.02 -24.48 1.35
C ALA A 72 13.53 -25.32 2.53
N GLY A 73 12.56 -24.81 3.30
CA GLY A 73 11.88 -25.53 4.37
C GLY A 73 11.80 -24.75 5.69
N THR A 74 11.01 -25.25 6.65
CA THR A 74 10.77 -24.61 7.96
C THR A 74 11.96 -24.63 8.92
N ALA A 75 13.09 -25.20 8.50
CA ALA A 75 14.34 -25.31 9.24
C ALA A 75 15.52 -24.73 8.46
N ALA A 76 15.33 -23.57 7.83
CA ALA A 76 16.43 -22.83 7.24
C ALA A 76 17.51 -22.60 8.33
N HIS A 77 18.76 -22.98 8.02
CA HIS A 77 19.84 -22.91 8.99
C HIS A 77 20.13 -21.44 9.33
N ALA A 78 20.33 -21.13 10.61
CA ALA A 78 20.55 -19.76 11.08
C ALA A 78 21.71 -19.07 10.35
N ASP A 79 22.77 -19.83 10.06
CA ASP A 79 23.96 -19.34 9.35
C ASP A 79 23.64 -18.94 7.90
N ALA A 80 22.82 -19.74 7.21
CA ALA A 80 22.37 -19.46 5.85
C ALA A 80 21.49 -18.20 5.79
N LEU A 81 20.62 -18.02 6.80
CA LEU A 81 19.80 -16.80 6.93
C LEU A 81 20.68 -15.57 7.22
N VAL A 82 21.66 -15.65 8.12
CA VAL A 82 22.56 -14.52 8.38
C VAL A 82 23.35 -14.12 7.12
N ALA A 83 23.83 -15.11 6.37
CA ALA A 83 24.57 -14.87 5.13
C ALA A 83 23.70 -14.16 4.07
N VAL A 84 22.49 -14.65 3.80
CA VAL A 84 21.56 -14.00 2.85
C VAL A 84 21.09 -12.64 3.34
N GLY A 85 20.83 -12.49 4.65
CA GLY A 85 20.40 -11.22 5.26
C GLY A 85 21.48 -10.14 5.15
N SER A 86 22.75 -10.49 5.40
CA SER A 86 23.89 -9.56 5.27
C SER A 86 24.07 -9.09 3.81
N LEU A 87 23.85 -9.98 2.84
CA LEU A 87 23.81 -9.65 1.42
C LEU A 87 22.69 -8.66 1.07
N GLY A 88 21.49 -8.87 1.61
CA GLY A 88 20.37 -7.95 1.45
C GLY A 88 20.66 -6.54 1.97
N VAL A 89 21.31 -6.44 3.14
CA VAL A 89 21.71 -5.16 3.75
C VAL A 89 22.76 -4.44 2.90
N VAL A 90 23.79 -5.15 2.44
CA VAL A 90 24.84 -4.56 1.59
C VAL A 90 24.26 -4.12 0.24
N ALA A 91 23.38 -4.92 -0.37
CA ALA A 91 22.68 -4.57 -1.60
C ALA A 91 21.81 -3.32 -1.43
N PHE A 92 21.10 -3.20 -0.30
CA PHE A 92 20.28 -2.05 0.03
C PHE A 92 21.09 -0.77 0.23
N LEU A 93 22.19 -0.85 0.98
CA LEU A 93 23.10 0.28 1.17
C LEU A 93 23.75 0.71 -0.15
N GLY A 94 24.21 -0.26 -0.96
CA GLY A 94 24.78 0.00 -2.30
C GLY A 94 23.78 0.63 -3.26
N ALA A 95 22.55 0.13 -3.30
CA ALA A 95 21.47 0.69 -4.12
C ALA A 95 21.18 2.15 -3.76
N ARG A 96 21.08 2.47 -2.47
CA ARG A 96 20.79 3.84 -1.99
C ARG A 96 21.90 4.84 -2.23
N LEU A 97 23.14 4.38 -2.22
CA LEU A 97 24.28 5.22 -2.58
C LEU A 97 24.37 5.42 -4.11
N SER A 98 23.80 4.51 -4.90
CA SER A 98 23.87 4.56 -6.37
C SER A 98 22.87 5.50 -7.05
N GLY A 99 21.71 5.74 -6.43
CA GLY A 99 20.64 6.51 -7.05
C GLY A 99 20.03 5.85 -8.29
N VAL A 100 20.38 4.59 -8.59
CA VAL A 100 19.84 3.82 -9.72
C VAL A 100 18.56 3.11 -9.26
N ALA A 101 17.43 3.52 -9.84
CA ALA A 101 16.11 3.02 -9.43
C ALA A 101 15.96 1.48 -9.54
N LEU A 102 16.66 0.84 -10.49
CA LEU A 102 16.64 -0.62 -10.64
C LEU A 102 17.28 -1.33 -9.43
N LEU A 103 18.42 -0.84 -8.94
CA LEU A 103 19.11 -1.41 -7.78
C LEU A 103 18.28 -1.23 -6.51
N ASP A 104 17.58 -0.11 -6.37
CA ASP A 104 16.66 0.12 -5.26
C ASP A 104 15.52 -0.91 -5.22
N VAL A 105 14.93 -1.22 -6.38
CA VAL A 105 13.85 -2.22 -6.49
C VAL A 105 14.36 -3.61 -6.16
N LEU A 106 15.54 -3.98 -6.66
CA LEU A 106 16.14 -5.29 -6.37
C LEU A 106 16.44 -5.44 -4.88
N ALA A 107 17.03 -4.42 -4.25
CA ALA A 107 17.32 -4.44 -2.83
C ALA A 107 16.05 -4.53 -1.97
N LEU A 108 15.02 -3.74 -2.28
CA LEU A 108 13.74 -3.80 -1.56
C LEU A 108 13.06 -5.17 -1.72
N THR A 109 13.11 -5.75 -2.92
CA THR A 109 12.59 -7.11 -3.17
C THR A 109 13.36 -8.16 -2.37
N ALA A 110 14.70 -8.06 -2.32
CA ALA A 110 15.54 -8.98 -1.55
C ALA A 110 15.24 -8.90 -0.05
N VAL A 111 15.09 -7.68 0.50
CA VAL A 111 14.70 -7.48 1.91
C VAL A 111 13.34 -8.13 2.18
N ALA A 112 12.32 -7.84 1.37
CA ALA A 112 10.99 -8.41 1.55
C ALA A 112 10.99 -9.95 1.47
N HIS A 113 11.76 -10.53 0.54
CA HIS A 113 11.90 -11.97 0.42
C HIS A 113 12.58 -12.57 1.65
N PHE A 114 13.67 -11.96 2.13
CA PHE A 114 14.36 -12.41 3.32
C PHE A 114 13.48 -12.38 4.57
N THR A 115 12.72 -11.29 4.76
CA THR A 115 11.74 -11.18 5.85
C THR A 115 10.71 -12.31 5.79
N GLY A 116 10.26 -12.68 4.59
CA GLY A 116 9.37 -13.82 4.34
C GLY A 116 9.99 -15.21 4.56
N LEU A 117 11.31 -15.34 4.53
CA LEU A 117 12.02 -16.60 4.87
C LEU A 117 12.21 -16.76 6.38
N VAL A 118 12.36 -15.65 7.11
CA VAL A 118 12.63 -15.66 8.55
C VAL A 118 11.34 -15.76 9.37
N PHE A 119 10.27 -15.12 8.91
CA PHE A 119 9.04 -15.00 9.66
C PHE A 119 7.85 -15.60 8.91
N GLU A 120 6.91 -16.18 9.65
CA GLU A 120 5.63 -16.68 9.13
C GLU A 120 4.46 -16.07 9.91
N GLY A 121 3.25 -16.06 9.33
CA GLY A 121 2.03 -15.63 10.01
C GLY A 121 2.05 -14.20 10.57
N LEU A 122 1.70 -14.04 11.85
CA LEU A 122 1.65 -12.74 12.51
C LEU A 122 3.03 -12.04 12.61
N PRO A 123 4.11 -12.72 13.06
CA PRO A 123 5.45 -12.14 13.04
C PRO A 123 5.86 -11.53 11.69
N LEU A 124 5.54 -12.20 10.57
CA LEU A 124 5.85 -11.69 9.23
C LEU A 124 5.12 -10.38 8.94
N THR A 125 3.83 -10.32 9.27
CA THR A 125 3.00 -9.13 9.09
C THR A 125 3.54 -7.95 9.90
N ILE A 126 3.92 -8.19 11.16
CA ILE A 126 4.47 -7.16 12.05
C ILE A 126 5.82 -6.68 11.51
N ALA A 127 6.69 -7.58 11.05
CA ALA A 127 7.99 -7.23 10.48
C ALA A 127 7.83 -6.34 9.23
N LEU A 128 7.00 -6.75 8.28
CA LEU A 128 6.72 -5.96 7.07
C LEU A 128 6.10 -4.59 7.38
N ALA A 129 5.20 -4.52 8.36
CA ALA A 129 4.59 -3.27 8.81
C ALA A 129 5.61 -2.34 9.50
N ALA A 130 6.51 -2.89 10.31
CA ALA A 130 7.58 -2.15 10.96
C ALA A 130 8.59 -1.59 9.93
N GLU A 131 9.00 -2.42 8.96
CA GLU A 131 9.83 -2.02 7.82
C GLU A 131 9.18 -0.90 7.01
N ALA A 132 7.87 -1.00 6.75
CA ALA A 132 7.11 0.07 6.10
C ALA A 132 7.16 1.39 6.90
N GLY A 133 7.02 1.31 8.23
CA GLY A 133 7.14 2.46 9.13
C GLY A 133 8.53 3.11 9.10
N LEU A 134 9.59 2.31 9.16
CA LEU A 134 10.97 2.79 9.05
C LEU A 134 11.24 3.44 7.69
N LEU A 135 10.77 2.80 6.60
CA LEU A 135 10.90 3.33 5.25
C LEU A 135 10.10 4.62 5.05
N ALA A 136 9.06 4.90 5.83
CA ALA A 136 8.28 6.13 5.71
C ALA A 136 9.13 7.39 5.94
N LEU A 137 10.19 7.28 6.74
CA LEU A 137 11.15 8.33 7.04
C LEU A 137 12.10 8.63 5.87
N VAL A 138 12.32 7.66 4.98
CA VAL A 138 13.33 7.74 3.91
C VAL A 138 12.69 7.80 2.52
N SER A 139 11.71 6.95 2.24
CA SER A 139 11.08 6.80 0.93
C SER A 139 9.61 6.40 1.04
N GLN A 140 8.73 7.35 0.72
CA GLN A 140 7.27 7.14 0.73
C GLN A 140 6.82 6.06 -0.27
N ARG A 141 7.54 5.87 -1.39
CA ARG A 141 7.23 4.81 -2.36
C ARG A 141 7.56 3.42 -1.82
N ALA A 142 8.73 3.27 -1.17
CA ALA A 142 9.15 2.01 -0.58
C ALA A 142 8.27 1.65 0.63
N SER A 143 8.00 2.63 1.49
CA SER A 143 7.08 2.50 2.61
C SER A 143 5.69 2.02 2.16
N LEU A 144 5.14 2.61 1.10
CA LEU A 144 3.85 2.16 0.55
C LEU A 144 3.91 0.74 0.00
N ALA A 145 5.00 0.34 -0.66
CA ALA A 145 5.15 -1.02 -1.17
C ALA A 145 5.17 -2.06 -0.04
N PHE A 146 5.91 -1.80 1.05
CA PHE A 146 5.94 -2.69 2.21
C PHE A 146 4.61 -2.68 2.97
N ALA A 147 3.95 -1.53 3.12
CA ALA A 147 2.62 -1.46 3.72
C ALA A 147 1.58 -2.24 2.90
N ALA A 148 1.66 -2.17 1.57
CA ALA A 148 0.81 -2.95 0.67
C ALA A 148 1.10 -4.45 0.77
N LEU A 149 2.37 -4.85 0.85
CA LEU A 149 2.75 -6.25 1.02
C LEU A 149 2.25 -6.81 2.37
N ALA A 150 2.39 -6.06 3.45
CA ALA A 150 1.84 -6.40 4.77
C ALA A 150 0.31 -6.53 4.73
N ALA A 151 -0.38 -5.62 4.03
CA ALA A 151 -1.82 -5.67 3.83
C ALA A 151 -2.25 -6.92 3.04
N ILE A 152 -1.56 -7.23 1.94
CA ILE A 152 -1.82 -8.43 1.12
C ILE A 152 -1.63 -9.69 1.97
N HIS A 153 -0.52 -9.80 2.70
CA HIS A 153 -0.25 -10.95 3.56
C HIS A 153 -1.32 -11.11 4.64
N THR A 154 -1.72 -10.00 5.29
CA THR A 154 -2.79 -10.02 6.30
C THR A 154 -4.10 -10.50 5.70
N LEU A 155 -4.49 -9.97 4.54
CA LEU A 155 -5.72 -10.37 3.84
C LEU A 155 -5.66 -11.78 3.25
N ALA A 156 -4.48 -12.35 3.07
CA ALA A 156 -4.34 -13.72 2.57
C ALA A 156 -4.32 -14.77 3.68
N VAL A 157 -3.72 -14.42 4.83
CA VAL A 157 -3.34 -15.42 5.86
C VAL A 157 -4.04 -15.18 7.19
N LEU A 158 -4.08 -13.94 7.68
CA LEU A 158 -4.56 -13.64 9.04
C LEU A 158 -6.05 -13.29 9.09
N ALA A 159 -6.49 -12.47 8.13
CA ALA A 159 -7.85 -11.95 8.05
C ALA A 159 -8.33 -12.06 6.60
N PRO A 160 -8.62 -13.28 6.11
CA PRO A 160 -9.18 -13.44 4.77
C PRO A 160 -10.53 -12.72 4.64
N PRO A 161 -10.89 -12.18 3.46
CA PRO A 161 -12.20 -11.55 3.25
C PRO A 161 -13.40 -12.44 3.60
N LEU A 162 -13.22 -13.77 3.51
CA LEU A 162 -14.21 -14.77 3.93
C LEU A 162 -14.52 -14.71 5.44
N ALA A 163 -13.61 -14.16 6.27
CA ALA A 163 -13.85 -13.94 7.69
C ALA A 163 -15.03 -12.99 7.98
N LEU A 164 -15.48 -12.21 7.00
CA LEU A 164 -16.71 -11.41 7.12
C LEU A 164 -18.00 -12.25 7.11
N VAL A 165 -17.90 -13.52 6.71
CA VAL A 165 -19.01 -14.47 6.69
C VAL A 165 -18.93 -15.39 7.90
N ASP A 166 -17.78 -16.06 8.06
CA ASP A 166 -17.63 -17.16 9.01
C ASP A 166 -17.02 -16.72 10.36
N GLY A 167 -16.52 -15.49 10.45
CA GLY A 167 -15.69 -15.04 11.57
C GLY A 167 -14.27 -15.61 11.48
N LEU A 168 -13.50 -15.43 12.55
CA LEU A 168 -12.13 -15.93 12.65
C LEU A 168 -11.97 -16.92 13.80
N ASP A 169 -11.19 -17.97 13.56
CA ASP A 169 -10.78 -18.91 14.61
C ASP A 169 -9.80 -18.27 15.60
N GLU A 170 -8.90 -17.40 15.12
CA GLU A 170 -7.88 -16.74 15.91
C GLU A 170 -7.98 -15.19 15.83
N PRO A 171 -9.03 -14.57 16.41
CA PRO A 171 -9.30 -13.14 16.26
C PRO A 171 -8.15 -12.25 16.73
N LEU A 172 -7.50 -12.62 17.85
CA LEU A 172 -6.43 -11.80 18.41
C LEU A 172 -5.23 -11.64 17.45
N LYS A 173 -4.85 -12.70 16.72
CA LYS A 173 -3.73 -12.61 15.77
C LYS A 173 -4.11 -11.71 14.58
N ALA A 174 -5.32 -11.87 14.06
CA ALA A 174 -5.82 -11.04 12.97
C ALA A 174 -5.96 -9.57 13.37
N ALA A 175 -6.49 -9.28 14.56
CA ALA A 175 -6.60 -7.93 15.09
C ALA A 175 -5.24 -7.23 15.13
N LEU A 176 -4.22 -7.91 15.70
CA LEU A 176 -2.86 -7.38 15.78
C LEU A 176 -2.25 -7.14 14.39
N GLY A 177 -2.44 -8.08 13.46
CA GLY A 177 -1.98 -7.93 12.07
C GLY A 177 -2.62 -6.73 11.37
N LEU A 178 -3.95 -6.59 11.46
CA LEU A 178 -4.69 -5.48 10.88
C LEU A 178 -4.37 -4.13 11.52
N VAL A 179 -4.12 -4.08 12.83
CA VAL A 179 -3.63 -2.87 13.51
C VAL A 179 -2.24 -2.49 13.00
N ALA A 180 -1.32 -3.45 12.87
CA ALA A 180 0.02 -3.21 12.34
C ALA A 180 -0.04 -2.66 10.90
N VAL A 181 -0.84 -3.28 10.03
CA VAL A 181 -1.08 -2.79 8.65
C VAL A 181 -1.68 -1.39 8.64
N THR A 182 -2.67 -1.13 9.50
CA THR A 182 -3.31 0.19 9.58
C THR A 182 -2.31 1.26 10.01
N ALA A 183 -1.44 0.97 10.97
CA ALA A 183 -0.36 1.86 11.38
C ALA A 183 0.64 2.11 10.24
N ALA A 184 1.04 1.05 9.51
CA ALA A 184 1.92 1.17 8.35
C ALA A 184 1.30 2.03 7.23
N LEU A 185 0.01 1.83 6.92
CA LEU A 185 -0.72 2.66 5.95
C LEU A 185 -0.81 4.12 6.42
N ALA A 186 -1.04 4.36 7.71
CA ALA A 186 -1.10 5.70 8.28
C ALA A 186 0.23 6.46 8.20
N ALA A 187 1.36 5.75 8.15
CA ALA A 187 2.68 6.34 7.95
C ALA A 187 2.92 6.85 6.51
N THR A 188 2.10 6.41 5.55
CA THR A 188 2.25 6.77 4.12
C THR A 188 1.26 7.86 3.70
N ARG A 189 1.70 8.81 2.85
CA ARG A 189 0.82 9.90 2.36
C ARG A 189 -0.42 9.38 1.62
N ILE A 190 -0.25 8.33 0.82
CA ILE A 190 -1.33 7.73 0.03
C ILE A 190 -2.18 6.80 0.91
N GLY A 191 -1.56 5.95 1.72
CA GLY A 191 -2.25 5.00 2.58
C GLY A 191 -3.12 5.65 3.66
N ARG A 192 -2.80 6.88 4.12
CA ARG A 192 -3.68 7.65 5.01
C ARG A 192 -5.10 7.83 4.49
N ARG A 193 -5.31 7.83 3.17
CA ARG A 193 -6.67 7.89 2.57
C ARG A 193 -7.43 6.57 2.70
N ILE A 194 -6.70 5.46 2.86
CA ILE A 194 -7.23 4.09 2.91
C ILE A 194 -7.44 3.63 4.36
N VAL A 195 -6.72 4.22 5.33
CA VAL A 195 -6.87 3.96 6.78
C VAL A 195 -8.31 3.82 7.26
N PRO A 196 -9.27 4.71 6.94
CA PRO A 196 -10.66 4.54 7.41
C PRO A 196 -11.30 3.23 6.90
N PHE A 197 -10.97 2.79 5.69
CA PHE A 197 -11.44 1.50 5.16
C PHE A 197 -10.78 0.32 5.86
N ALA A 198 -9.49 0.42 6.17
CA ALA A 198 -8.77 -0.60 6.94
C ALA A 198 -9.33 -0.74 8.36
N LEU A 199 -9.63 0.39 9.02
CA LEU A 199 -10.29 0.41 10.33
C LEU A 199 -11.71 -0.16 10.28
N LEU A 200 -12.48 0.18 9.24
CA LEU A 200 -13.81 -0.39 9.05
C LEU A 200 -13.74 -1.90 8.81
N TYR A 201 -12.77 -2.38 8.04
CA TYR A 201 -12.56 -3.81 7.81
C TYR A 201 -12.19 -4.54 9.11
N LEU A 202 -11.24 -4.00 9.88
CA LEU A 202 -10.89 -4.50 11.21
C LEU A 202 -12.13 -4.58 12.11
N ALA A 203 -12.88 -3.49 12.25
CA ALA A 203 -14.09 -3.48 13.07
C ALA A 203 -15.14 -4.48 12.55
N SER A 204 -15.27 -4.64 11.24
CA SER A 204 -16.21 -5.58 10.62
C SER A 204 -15.87 -7.03 10.97
N VAL A 205 -14.60 -7.41 10.85
CA VAL A 205 -14.12 -8.77 11.14
C VAL A 205 -14.27 -9.09 12.65
N GLU A 206 -13.92 -8.15 13.52
CA GLU A 206 -14.08 -8.32 14.97
C GLU A 206 -15.54 -8.43 15.38
N VAL A 207 -16.43 -7.60 14.81
CA VAL A 207 -17.86 -7.63 15.11
C VAL A 207 -18.50 -8.94 14.66
N VAL A 208 -18.15 -9.46 13.48
CA VAL A 208 -18.64 -10.76 12.99
C VAL A 208 -18.12 -11.88 13.90
N THR A 209 -16.84 -11.84 14.26
CA THR A 209 -16.24 -12.87 15.12
C THR A 209 -16.85 -12.87 16.53
N ALA A 210 -17.12 -11.69 17.09
CA ALA A 210 -17.78 -11.55 18.39
C ALA A 210 -19.26 -11.96 18.37
N GLY A 211 -19.95 -11.73 17.25
CA GLY A 211 -21.36 -12.11 17.05
C GLY A 211 -21.58 -13.57 16.66
N GLY A 212 -20.51 -14.30 16.32
CA GLY A 212 -20.56 -15.66 15.78
C GLY A 212 -20.99 -15.73 14.30
N ALA A 213 -20.74 -16.87 13.66
CA ALA A 213 -21.08 -17.12 12.24
C ALA A 213 -22.59 -17.21 11.95
N GLU A 214 -23.43 -17.03 12.96
CA GLU A 214 -24.88 -17.08 12.86
C GLU A 214 -25.48 -15.71 12.46
N HIS A 215 -26.82 -15.63 12.38
CA HIS A 215 -27.54 -14.42 11.95
C HIS A 215 -27.19 -13.17 12.78
N THR A 216 -26.78 -13.35 14.04
CA THR A 216 -26.36 -12.27 14.94
C THR A 216 -25.14 -11.52 14.41
N GLY A 217 -24.08 -12.20 13.97
CA GLY A 217 -22.87 -11.55 13.45
C GLY A 217 -23.14 -10.71 12.20
N GLN A 218 -23.99 -11.22 11.29
CA GLN A 218 -24.38 -10.50 10.07
C GLN A 218 -25.28 -9.28 10.37
N THR A 219 -26.13 -9.38 11.39
CA THR A 219 -26.95 -8.26 11.86
C THR A 219 -26.07 -7.16 12.45
N LEU A 220 -25.14 -7.52 13.34
CA LEU A 220 -24.21 -6.57 13.94
C LEU A 220 -23.30 -5.92 12.90
N LEU A 221 -22.84 -6.66 11.89
CA LEU A 221 -22.07 -6.13 10.78
C LEU A 221 -22.86 -5.06 10.00
N SER A 222 -24.15 -5.31 9.75
CA SER A 222 -25.03 -4.36 9.04
C SER A 222 -25.27 -3.10 9.89
N VAL A 223 -25.45 -3.25 11.20
CA VAL A 223 -25.54 -2.12 12.14
C VAL A 223 -24.24 -1.30 12.16
N LEU A 224 -23.09 -1.96 12.19
CA LEU A 224 -21.77 -1.30 12.15
C LEU A 224 -21.62 -0.45 10.88
N TRP A 225 -21.93 -1.01 9.71
CA TRP A 225 -21.83 -0.28 8.44
C TRP A 225 -22.81 0.89 8.37
N ALA A 226 -24.04 0.71 8.88
CA ALA A 226 -25.04 1.78 8.96
C ALA A 226 -24.56 2.94 9.85
N LEU A 227 -24.11 2.64 11.07
CA LEU A 227 -23.59 3.65 12.01
C LEU A 227 -22.37 4.36 11.45
N THR A 228 -21.44 3.61 10.84
CA THR A 228 -20.25 4.19 10.19
C THR A 228 -20.65 5.11 9.04
N GLY A 229 -21.60 4.69 8.21
CA GLY A 229 -22.12 5.49 7.11
C GLY A 229 -22.79 6.78 7.58
N VAL A 230 -23.62 6.73 8.63
CA VAL A 230 -24.25 7.92 9.22
C VAL A 230 -23.20 8.86 9.80
N GLY A 231 -22.26 8.33 10.59
CA GLY A 231 -21.17 9.11 11.18
C GLY A 231 -20.30 9.78 10.12
N ALA A 232 -19.91 9.05 9.06
CA ALA A 232 -19.15 9.59 7.94
C ALA A 232 -19.95 10.67 7.18
N LEU A 233 -21.27 10.51 7.03
CA LEU A 233 -22.11 11.52 6.38
C LEU A 233 -22.15 12.82 7.20
N VAL A 234 -22.32 12.72 8.53
CA VAL A 234 -22.27 13.87 9.44
C VAL A 234 -20.91 14.56 9.35
N VAL A 235 -19.80 13.82 9.40
CA VAL A 235 -18.45 14.37 9.24
C VAL A 235 -18.29 15.04 7.87
N GLY A 236 -18.77 14.43 6.78
CA GLY A 236 -18.69 14.99 5.43
C GLY A 236 -19.54 16.25 5.22
N LEU A 237 -20.64 16.39 5.97
CA LEU A 237 -21.47 17.59 6.02
C LEU A 237 -20.78 18.70 6.81
N VAL A 238 -20.32 18.41 8.03
CA VAL A 238 -19.65 19.39 8.92
C VAL A 238 -18.32 19.88 8.32
N ALA A 239 -17.53 18.98 7.72
CA ALA A 239 -16.24 19.33 7.11
C ALA A 239 -16.36 19.88 5.67
N ASP A 240 -17.58 19.99 5.14
CA ASP A 240 -17.91 20.31 3.75
C ASP A 240 -17.06 19.58 2.68
N ARG A 241 -16.81 18.28 2.89
CA ARG A 241 -16.07 17.45 1.93
C ARG A 241 -17.02 16.58 1.11
N LYS A 242 -17.23 16.97 -0.16
CA LYS A 242 -18.05 16.20 -1.12
C LYS A 242 -17.64 14.72 -1.23
N GLU A 243 -16.35 14.45 -1.21
CA GLU A 243 -15.80 13.08 -1.31
C GLU A 243 -16.29 12.18 -0.16
N ILE A 244 -16.22 12.69 1.08
CA ILE A 244 -16.66 11.94 2.28
C ILE A 244 -18.17 11.69 2.23
N ARG A 245 -18.96 12.69 1.81
CA ARG A 245 -20.42 12.54 1.69
C ARG A 245 -20.81 11.49 0.66
N LEU A 246 -20.16 11.48 -0.50
CA LEU A 246 -20.42 10.48 -1.53
C LEU A 246 -20.04 9.08 -1.04
N ALA A 247 -18.87 8.92 -0.41
CA ALA A 247 -18.47 7.63 0.17
C ALA A 247 -19.44 7.14 1.25
N ALA A 248 -19.90 8.04 2.13
CA ALA A 248 -20.86 7.74 3.18
C ALA A 248 -22.23 7.32 2.61
N LEU A 249 -22.74 8.05 1.61
CA LEU A 249 -23.98 7.70 0.92
C LEU A 249 -23.87 6.36 0.19
N SER A 250 -22.73 6.08 -0.46
CA SER A 250 -22.47 4.78 -1.08
C SER A 250 -22.46 3.64 -0.06
N LEU A 251 -21.82 3.84 1.11
CA LEU A 251 -21.81 2.84 2.18
C LEU A 251 -23.21 2.61 2.76
N LEU A 252 -23.99 3.67 2.97
CA LEU A 252 -25.39 3.56 3.43
C LEU A 252 -26.27 2.85 2.41
N ALA A 253 -26.14 3.18 1.12
CA ALA A 253 -26.87 2.51 0.05
C ALA A 253 -26.49 1.02 -0.03
N LEU A 254 -25.20 0.68 0.10
CA LEU A 254 -24.73 -0.70 0.14
C LEU A 254 -25.29 -1.46 1.34
N THR A 255 -25.29 -0.83 2.53
CA THR A 255 -25.84 -1.42 3.75
C THR A 255 -27.34 -1.66 3.63
N ALA A 256 -28.08 -0.67 3.14
CA ALA A 256 -29.51 -0.82 2.89
C ALA A 256 -29.77 -1.95 1.89
N ALA A 257 -29.05 -1.97 0.76
CA ALA A 257 -29.17 -3.05 -0.21
C ALA A 257 -28.86 -4.43 0.40
N LYS A 258 -27.82 -4.55 1.24
CA LYS A 258 -27.51 -5.79 1.96
C LYS A 258 -28.68 -6.25 2.84
N VAL A 259 -29.22 -5.35 3.68
CA VAL A 259 -30.35 -5.65 4.58
C VAL A 259 -31.60 -6.01 3.78
N PHE A 260 -31.94 -5.24 2.74
CA PHE A 260 -33.06 -5.55 1.87
C PHE A 260 -32.90 -6.92 1.19
N LEU A 261 -31.72 -7.27 0.66
CA LEU A 261 -31.54 -8.57 0.01
C LEU A 261 -31.65 -9.73 1.01
N TYR A 262 -31.21 -9.53 2.25
CA TYR A 262 -31.32 -10.50 3.32
C TYR A 262 -32.78 -10.67 3.78
N ASP A 263 -33.44 -9.57 4.16
CA ASP A 263 -34.83 -9.57 4.64
C ASP A 263 -35.82 -9.98 3.53
N LEU A 264 -35.56 -9.62 2.27
CA LEU A 264 -36.40 -9.99 1.12
C LEU A 264 -36.26 -11.45 0.68
N SER A 265 -35.21 -12.14 1.12
CA SER A 265 -35.05 -13.57 0.85
C SER A 265 -36.02 -14.42 1.68
N GLU A 266 -36.43 -13.92 2.86
CA GLU A 266 -37.45 -14.56 3.73
C GLU A 266 -38.89 -14.15 3.38
N LEU A 267 -39.08 -13.08 2.62
CA LEU A 267 -40.39 -12.51 2.30
C LEU A 267 -41.03 -13.12 1.03
N ASP A 268 -42.35 -13.30 1.10
CA ASP A 268 -43.17 -13.79 -0.01
C ASP A 268 -43.16 -12.82 -1.22
N SER A 269 -43.47 -13.35 -2.41
CA SER A 269 -43.22 -12.68 -3.71
C SER A 269 -43.81 -11.26 -3.82
N LEU A 270 -44.96 -11.02 -3.19
CA LEU A 270 -45.63 -9.72 -3.20
C LEU A 270 -44.93 -8.67 -2.31
N ALA A 271 -44.42 -9.09 -1.15
CA ALA A 271 -43.69 -8.21 -0.23
C ALA A 271 -42.32 -7.79 -0.79
N ARG A 272 -41.72 -8.63 -1.64
CA ARG A 272 -40.53 -8.28 -2.41
C ARG A 272 -40.75 -7.10 -3.35
N VAL A 273 -41.84 -7.11 -4.11
CA VAL A 273 -42.20 -6.02 -5.03
C VAL A 273 -42.50 -4.72 -4.27
N ALA A 274 -43.27 -4.81 -3.17
CA ALA A 274 -43.60 -3.65 -2.35
C ALA A 274 -42.36 -2.97 -1.73
N SER A 275 -41.38 -3.76 -1.28
CA SER A 275 -40.15 -3.24 -0.70
C SER A 275 -39.26 -2.53 -1.74
N PHE A 276 -39.20 -3.04 -2.97
CA PHE A 276 -38.49 -2.34 -4.06
C PHE A 276 -39.12 -0.97 -4.36
N ILE A 277 -40.45 -0.89 -4.37
CA ILE A 277 -41.17 0.37 -4.55
C ILE A 277 -40.90 1.32 -3.37
N GLY A 278 -40.99 0.82 -2.14
CA GLY A 278 -40.70 1.61 -0.92
C GLY A 278 -39.27 2.14 -0.89
N PHE A 279 -38.29 1.30 -1.26
CA PHE A 279 -36.89 1.71 -1.36
C PHE A 279 -36.68 2.76 -2.46
N GLY A 280 -37.30 2.60 -3.62
CA GLY A 280 -37.27 3.59 -4.70
C GLY A 280 -37.80 4.95 -4.26
N ILE A 281 -38.93 4.97 -3.52
CA ILE A 281 -39.50 6.19 -2.95
C ILE A 281 -38.55 6.82 -1.92
N LEU A 282 -37.96 6.02 -1.03
CA LEU A 282 -37.01 6.49 -0.03
C LEU A 282 -35.78 7.16 -0.66
N LEU A 283 -35.22 6.56 -1.73
CA LEU A 283 -34.11 7.14 -2.47
C LEU A 283 -34.48 8.46 -3.15
N LEU A 284 -35.67 8.54 -3.75
CA LEU A 284 -36.17 9.77 -4.35
C LEU A 284 -36.35 10.89 -3.32
N LEU A 285 -36.86 10.57 -2.13
CA LEU A 285 -36.98 11.52 -1.01
C LEU A 285 -35.62 12.00 -0.52
N GLY A 286 -34.65 11.09 -0.39
CA GLY A 286 -33.27 11.44 -0.04
C GLY A 286 -32.62 12.37 -1.06
N ALA A 287 -32.80 12.08 -2.36
CA ALA A 287 -32.32 12.92 -3.45
C ALA A 287 -32.98 14.32 -3.42
N PHE A 288 -34.29 14.39 -3.18
CA PHE A 288 -35.03 15.64 -3.07
C PHE A 288 -34.57 16.47 -1.86
N ALA A 289 -34.40 15.85 -0.70
CA ALA A 289 -33.87 16.52 0.49
C ALA A 289 -32.47 17.08 0.25
N TRP A 290 -31.58 16.30 -0.39
CA TRP A 290 -30.23 16.74 -0.75
C TRP A 290 -30.24 17.95 -1.70
N GLN A 291 -31.12 17.94 -2.71
CA GLN A 291 -31.24 19.05 -3.65
C GLN A 291 -31.72 20.33 -2.98
N ARG A 292 -32.61 20.23 -1.99
CA ARG A 292 -33.19 21.38 -1.28
C ARG A 292 -32.21 22.08 -0.35
N VAL A 293 -31.20 21.36 0.15
CA VAL A 293 -30.20 21.89 1.08
C VAL A 293 -28.98 22.50 0.36
N ARG A 294 -28.81 22.28 -0.95
CA ARG A 294 -27.72 22.93 -1.71
C ARG A 294 -27.95 24.44 -1.85
N PRO A 295 -27.02 25.31 -1.44
CA PRO A 295 -27.06 26.73 -1.77
C PRO A 295 -27.08 26.96 -3.28
N ARG A 296 -27.92 27.90 -3.75
CA ARG A 296 -28.02 28.30 -5.16
C ARG A 296 -26.64 28.74 -5.66
N ALA A 297 -26.28 28.32 -6.87
CA ALA A 297 -25.07 28.79 -7.54
C ALA A 297 -25.07 30.31 -7.59
N LEU A 298 -23.97 30.94 -7.17
CA LEU A 298 -23.80 32.39 -7.25
C LEU A 298 -23.87 32.82 -8.73
N PRO A 299 -24.50 33.98 -9.04
CA PRO A 299 -24.55 34.50 -10.40
C PRO A 299 -23.14 34.64 -10.97
N SER A 300 -22.94 34.18 -12.20
CA SER A 300 -21.77 34.58 -12.97
C SER A 300 -21.86 36.08 -13.22
N GLU A 301 -20.98 36.85 -12.56
CA GLU A 301 -20.75 38.27 -12.86
C GLU A 301 -20.54 38.41 -14.38
N ALA A 302 -21.37 39.23 -15.02
CA ALA A 302 -21.32 39.59 -16.43
C ALA A 302 -20.50 40.86 -16.63
#